data_AF-A0A4R4DWG5-F1
#
_entry.id   AF-A0A4R4DWG5-F1
#
_cell.length_a   1.000
_cell.length_b   1.000
_cell.length_c   1.000
_cell.angle_alpha   90.00
_cell.angle_beta   90.00
_cell.angle_gamma   90.00
#
_symmetry.space_group_name_H-M   'P 1'
#
loop_
_entity.id
_entity.type
_entity.pdbx_description
1 polymer ?
#
loop_
_entity_poly.entity_id
_entity_poly.type
_entity_poly.pdbx_seq_one_letter_code
_entity_poly.pdbx_strand_id
1 'polypeptide(L)'
;MSGAVVVARLLRAALPAAPLLDLGWPGWGFAPHWPGARLGLPDPDALPPGEAALLGRFRQGTGARPILGLDPVADAELLAGAAGALGSAEAPLLVLDGAPPAGLAPLLEGGAMLLRRSRTEAAAPPGVPRGRIMLLGGSLAQVERWDLLLPPDLVAPVFGRMQAAAQELAGAQGGSAAWQVGGRVARPDLASLGMLATGEAPVLPVALSAVELAHDLPGPPGADGLALGRTTRLRLLLGALPMRGARLRLRLRGADPARAPTLFLDGEAQATHLVAEAAGQVAEAVIRPRRDAAQVVGLALPPGAPPGLAVTGLEVLP
;
A
#
# COMPACT_ATOMS: atom_id res chain seq x y z
N MET A 1 -18.58 -0.20 1.61
CA MET A 1 -17.81 1.06 1.71
C MET A 1 -16.47 0.83 1.06
N SER A 2 -16.09 1.64 0.05
CA SER A 2 -14.82 1.46 -0.63
C SER A 2 -13.65 1.89 0.26
N GLY A 3 -12.53 1.16 0.16
CA GLY A 3 -11.29 1.50 0.84
C GLY A 3 -10.70 2.82 0.39
N ALA A 4 -10.86 3.22 -0.89
CA ALA A 4 -10.44 4.53 -1.37
C ALA A 4 -11.06 5.68 -0.56
N VAL A 5 -12.36 5.58 -0.24
CA VAL A 5 -13.07 6.59 0.59
C VAL A 5 -12.49 6.67 1.99
N VAL A 6 -12.23 5.51 2.61
CA VAL A 6 -11.66 5.43 3.96
C VAL A 6 -10.26 6.05 3.97
N VAL A 7 -9.40 5.67 3.01
CA VAL A 7 -8.03 6.16 2.90
C VAL A 7 -8.00 7.66 2.57
N ALA A 8 -8.89 8.16 1.71
CA ALA A 8 -9.00 9.59 1.41
C ALA A 8 -9.39 10.41 2.63
N ARG A 9 -10.41 9.97 3.39
CA ARG A 9 -10.82 10.62 4.64
C ARG A 9 -9.69 10.63 5.67
N LEU A 10 -9.00 9.50 5.81
CA LEU A 10 -7.87 9.34 6.71
C LEU A 10 -6.72 10.28 6.36
N LEU A 11 -6.28 10.30 5.10
CA LEU A 11 -5.19 11.15 4.66
C LEU A 11 -5.55 12.63 4.78
N ARG A 12 -6.80 13.01 4.49
CA ARG A 12 -7.25 14.40 4.64
C ARG A 12 -7.25 14.86 6.08
N ALA A 13 -7.66 13.99 7.00
CA ALA A 13 -7.62 14.27 8.43
C ALA A 13 -6.17 14.36 8.94
N ALA A 14 -5.27 13.51 8.43
CA ALA A 14 -3.88 13.46 8.87
C ALA A 14 -2.98 14.56 8.24
N LEU A 15 -3.27 14.95 7.00
CA LEU A 15 -2.45 15.84 6.16
C LEU A 15 -3.32 16.92 5.48
N PRO A 16 -4.02 17.77 6.27
CA PRO A 16 -5.00 18.71 5.72
C PRO A 16 -4.40 19.82 4.86
N ALA A 17 -3.10 20.12 5.00
CA ALA A 17 -2.40 21.15 4.24
C ALA A 17 -1.59 20.59 3.05
N ALA A 18 -1.59 19.26 2.85
CA ALA A 18 -0.94 18.63 1.71
C ALA A 18 -1.75 18.89 0.43
N PRO A 19 -1.17 19.53 -0.59
CA PRO A 19 -1.82 19.65 -1.89
C PRO A 19 -1.85 18.27 -2.57
N LEU A 20 -2.98 17.93 -3.18
CA LEU A 20 -3.19 16.65 -3.85
C LEU A 20 -3.12 16.79 -5.38
N LEU A 21 -2.34 15.92 -6.01
CA LEU A 21 -2.35 15.65 -7.44
C LEU A 21 -2.73 14.19 -7.69
N ASP A 22 -3.90 13.96 -8.29
CA ASP A 22 -4.47 12.63 -8.57
C ASP A 22 -4.36 12.31 -10.07
N LEU A 23 -3.50 11.35 -10.42
CA LEU A 23 -3.16 10.95 -11.79
C LEU A 23 -3.97 9.75 -12.30
N GLY A 24 -5.00 9.27 -11.59
CA GLY A 24 -5.61 7.95 -11.83
C GLY A 24 -7.12 7.92 -12.10
N TRP A 25 -7.61 8.47 -13.23
CA TRP A 25 -9.05 8.39 -13.61
C TRP A 25 -9.27 7.56 -14.92
N PRO A 26 -10.37 6.77 -15.14
CA PRO A 26 -11.67 6.79 -14.44
C PRO A 26 -12.10 5.56 -13.62
N GLY A 27 -12.71 5.88 -12.47
CA GLY A 27 -13.68 5.04 -11.77
C GLY A 27 -13.87 5.43 -10.30
N TRP A 28 -12.78 5.70 -9.58
CA TRP A 28 -12.77 5.82 -8.11
C TRP A 28 -11.54 6.61 -7.59
N GLY A 29 -11.20 7.74 -8.21
CA GLY A 29 -10.08 8.56 -7.73
C GLY A 29 -10.37 9.25 -6.39
N PHE A 30 -9.35 9.89 -5.82
CA PHE A 30 -9.41 10.58 -4.52
C PHE A 30 -10.03 11.98 -4.63
N ALA A 31 -10.05 12.56 -5.82
CA ALA A 31 -10.51 13.93 -6.04
C ALA A 31 -11.93 14.25 -5.50
N PRO A 32 -12.97 13.39 -5.64
CA PRO A 32 -14.29 13.66 -5.04
C PRO A 32 -14.28 13.76 -3.51
N HIS A 33 -13.23 13.26 -2.88
CA HIS A 33 -13.07 13.20 -1.43
C HIS A 33 -12.03 14.20 -0.89
N TRP A 34 -11.37 14.93 -1.79
CA TRP A 34 -10.31 15.89 -1.46
C TRP A 34 -10.54 17.23 -2.17
N PRO A 35 -11.18 18.20 -1.50
CA PRO A 35 -11.36 19.54 -2.06
C PRO A 35 -10.02 20.18 -2.44
N GLY A 36 -9.92 20.74 -3.65
CA GLY A 36 -8.68 21.32 -4.17
C GLY A 36 -7.70 20.33 -4.77
N ALA A 37 -8.06 19.04 -4.86
CA ALA A 37 -7.30 18.07 -5.63
C ALA A 37 -7.19 18.50 -7.10
N ARG A 38 -5.97 18.41 -7.62
CA ARG A 38 -5.71 18.58 -9.05
C ARG A 38 -5.75 17.21 -9.70
N LEU A 39 -6.46 17.09 -10.81
CA LEU A 39 -6.48 15.87 -11.61
C LEU A 39 -5.35 15.95 -12.63
N GLY A 40 -4.61 14.86 -12.81
CA GLY A 40 -3.83 14.59 -14.02
C GLY A 40 -4.45 13.43 -14.77
N LEU A 41 -4.47 13.52 -16.09
CA LEU A 41 -4.97 12.45 -16.94
C LEU A 41 -3.83 11.48 -17.29
N PRO A 42 -4.13 10.19 -17.46
CA PRO A 42 -3.28 9.32 -18.26
C PRO A 42 -3.24 9.86 -19.70
N ASP A 43 -2.17 9.51 -20.43
CA ASP A 43 -1.89 9.85 -21.82
C ASP A 43 -3.14 10.24 -22.64
N PRO A 44 -3.22 11.46 -23.23
CA PRO A 44 -4.38 11.89 -24.01
C PRO A 44 -4.72 10.95 -25.17
N ASP A 45 -3.74 10.18 -25.68
CA ASP A 45 -3.97 9.16 -26.72
C ASP A 45 -4.66 7.89 -26.18
N ALA A 46 -4.72 7.73 -24.85
CA ALA A 46 -5.44 6.66 -24.17
C ALA A 46 -6.92 7.01 -23.87
N LEU A 47 -7.34 8.26 -24.09
CA LEU A 47 -8.72 8.69 -23.84
C LEU A 47 -9.63 8.36 -25.04
N PRO A 48 -10.83 7.81 -24.80
CA PRO A 48 -11.85 7.72 -25.84
C PRO A 48 -12.15 9.10 -26.44
N PRO A 49 -12.35 9.24 -27.76
CA PRO A 49 -12.54 10.54 -28.42
C PRO A 49 -13.68 11.40 -27.84
N GLY A 50 -14.74 10.76 -27.35
CA GLY A 50 -15.86 11.45 -26.70
C GLY A 50 -15.52 12.04 -25.33
N GLU A 51 -14.63 11.40 -24.57
CA GLU A 51 -14.18 11.89 -23.27
C GLU A 51 -13.16 13.01 -23.42
N ALA A 52 -12.22 12.88 -24.36
CA ALA A 52 -11.27 13.94 -24.71
C ALA A 52 -11.99 15.26 -25.10
N ALA A 53 -13.06 15.16 -25.90
CA ALA A 53 -13.85 16.32 -26.33
C ALA A 53 -14.66 16.97 -25.18
N LEU A 54 -15.03 16.20 -24.16
CA LEU A 54 -15.73 16.67 -22.97
C LEU A 54 -14.77 17.36 -22.01
N LEU A 55 -13.56 16.83 -21.86
CA LEU A 55 -12.53 17.30 -20.93
C LEU A 55 -11.82 18.59 -21.41
N GLY A 56 -11.73 18.81 -22.73
CA GLY A 56 -11.15 20.03 -23.32
C GLY A 56 -11.80 21.36 -22.88
N ARG A 57 -12.98 21.29 -22.24
CA ARG A 57 -13.78 22.42 -21.76
C ARG A 57 -13.38 22.91 -20.36
N PHE A 58 -12.63 22.12 -19.60
CA PHE A 58 -12.29 22.41 -18.20
C PHE A 58 -10.93 23.12 -18.05
N ARG A 59 -10.53 23.98 -18.99
CA ARG A 59 -9.33 24.84 -18.84
C ARG A 59 -9.58 25.91 -17.77
N GLN A 60 -8.55 26.28 -16.98
CA GLN A 60 -8.65 27.40 -16.03
C GLN A 60 -8.10 28.72 -16.60
N GLY A 61 -8.85 29.81 -16.40
CA GLY A 61 -8.39 31.20 -16.56
C GLY A 61 -8.42 31.79 -17.98
N THR A 62 -8.20 33.11 -18.08
CA THR A 62 -8.18 33.92 -19.32
C THR A 62 -6.95 33.70 -20.21
N GLY A 63 -6.21 32.62 -19.97
CA GLY A 63 -4.97 32.26 -20.67
C GLY A 63 -4.78 30.74 -20.75
N ALA A 64 -5.84 30.01 -21.12
CA ALA A 64 -5.85 28.67 -21.71
C ALA A 64 -4.89 27.59 -21.16
N ARG A 65 -4.55 27.60 -19.86
CA ARG A 65 -3.77 26.51 -19.25
C ARG A 65 -4.68 25.31 -18.98
N PRO A 66 -4.36 24.12 -19.47
CA PRO A 66 -5.12 22.93 -19.12
C PRO A 66 -4.98 22.66 -17.62
N ILE A 67 -6.07 22.18 -17.01
CA ILE A 67 -5.94 21.35 -15.82
C ILE A 67 -5.11 20.15 -16.29
N LEU A 68 -4.02 19.87 -15.58
CA LEU A 68 -3.09 18.77 -15.82
C LEU A 68 -3.71 17.60 -16.61
N GLY A 69 -3.07 17.17 -17.71
CA GLY A 69 -3.46 15.96 -18.44
C GLY A 69 -4.03 16.13 -19.84
N LEU A 70 -3.97 17.30 -20.47
CA LEU A 70 -4.31 17.43 -21.91
C LEU A 70 -3.19 18.05 -22.74
N ASP A 71 -2.08 18.44 -22.09
CA ASP A 71 -0.96 19.13 -22.73
C ASP A 71 0.35 18.67 -22.08
N PRO A 72 1.12 17.81 -22.77
CA PRO A 72 2.40 17.31 -22.29
C PRO A 72 3.41 18.41 -21.93
N VAL A 73 3.33 19.59 -22.56
CA VAL A 73 4.24 20.71 -22.28
C VAL A 73 3.84 21.40 -20.98
N ALA A 74 2.55 21.71 -20.82
CA ALA A 74 2.04 22.31 -19.58
C ALA A 74 2.20 21.37 -18.38
N ASP A 75 2.03 20.07 -18.60
CA ASP A 75 2.23 19.04 -17.57
C ASP A 75 3.70 18.92 -17.18
N ALA A 76 4.61 18.92 -18.15
CA ALA A 76 6.05 18.92 -17.90
C ALA A 76 6.52 20.20 -17.19
N GLU A 77 6.02 21.37 -17.59
CA GLU A 77 6.32 22.65 -16.92
C GLU A 77 5.81 22.67 -15.49
N LEU A 78 4.60 22.15 -15.25
CA LEU A 78 4.07 22.06 -13.91
C LEU A 78 4.88 21.08 -13.06
N LEU A 79 5.21 19.88 -13.58
CA LEU A 79 6.05 18.89 -12.87
C LEU A 79 7.46 19.43 -12.59
N ALA A 80 8.04 20.19 -13.52
CA ALA A 80 9.34 20.85 -13.35
C ALA A 80 9.30 22.00 -12.33
N GLY A 81 8.18 22.72 -12.21
CA GLY A 81 7.99 23.83 -11.27
C GLY A 81 7.17 23.48 -10.01
N ALA A 82 6.88 22.21 -9.78
CA ALA A 82 5.78 21.79 -8.91
C ALA A 82 5.94 22.20 -7.44
N ALA A 83 7.17 22.27 -6.92
CA ALA A 83 7.44 22.74 -5.56
C ALA A 83 6.92 24.17 -5.33
N GLY A 84 7.02 25.05 -6.33
CA GLY A 84 6.43 26.40 -6.30
C GLY A 84 4.97 26.45 -6.74
N ALA A 85 4.59 25.65 -7.73
CA ALA A 85 3.24 25.69 -8.33
C ALA A 85 2.13 25.06 -7.47
N LEU A 86 2.51 24.19 -6.52
CA LEU A 86 1.60 23.58 -5.54
C LEU A 86 1.50 24.40 -4.24
N GLY A 87 2.34 25.42 -4.07
CA GLY A 87 2.15 26.53 -3.13
C GLY A 87 2.05 26.17 -1.64
N SER A 88 2.52 24.99 -1.23
CA SER A 88 2.43 24.52 0.17
C SER A 88 3.80 24.38 0.81
N ALA A 89 3.86 24.65 2.13
CA ALA A 89 5.01 24.34 2.96
C ALA A 89 5.12 22.83 3.26
N GLU A 90 4.04 22.05 3.07
CA GLU A 90 4.04 20.59 3.19
C GLU A 90 4.30 19.92 1.83
N ALA A 91 4.91 18.73 1.86
CA ALA A 91 5.17 17.94 0.67
C ALA A 91 3.86 17.60 -0.08
N PRO A 92 3.84 17.70 -1.42
CA PRO A 92 2.66 17.35 -2.19
C PRO A 92 2.37 15.85 -2.13
N LEU A 93 1.09 15.47 -2.15
CA LEU A 93 0.65 14.10 -2.26
C LEU A 93 0.25 13.78 -3.70
N LEU A 94 0.92 12.79 -4.28
CA LEU A 94 0.66 12.29 -5.63
C LEU A 94 -0.12 10.97 -5.53
N VAL A 95 -1.29 10.87 -6.16
CA VAL A 95 -2.09 9.62 -6.20
C VAL A 95 -2.00 9.02 -7.59
N LEU A 96 -1.75 7.71 -7.66
CA LEU A 96 -1.80 6.97 -8.92
C LEU A 96 -2.35 5.55 -8.76
N ASP A 97 -2.91 5.04 -9.85
CA ASP A 97 -3.13 3.61 -10.07
C ASP A 97 -2.01 3.08 -10.98
N GLY A 98 -1.26 2.07 -10.52
CA GLY A 98 -0.16 1.47 -11.28
C GLY A 98 1.24 2.06 -11.06
N ALA A 99 2.04 2.13 -12.13
CA ALA A 99 3.45 2.54 -12.11
C ALA A 99 3.59 4.07 -12.25
N PRO A 100 4.53 4.71 -11.51
CA PRO A 100 4.75 6.14 -11.63
C PRO A 100 5.36 6.51 -12.99
N PRO A 101 4.83 7.51 -13.69
CA PRO A 101 5.47 8.07 -14.89
C PRO A 101 6.88 8.58 -14.58
N ALA A 102 7.80 8.46 -15.54
CA ALA A 102 9.18 8.92 -15.40
C ALA A 102 9.29 10.42 -15.05
N GLY A 103 8.34 11.24 -15.54
CA GLY A 103 8.27 12.66 -15.25
C GLY A 103 8.03 13.02 -13.78
N LEU A 104 7.67 12.07 -12.92
CA LEU A 104 7.51 12.30 -11.48
C LEU A 104 8.81 12.27 -10.69
N ALA A 105 9.92 11.83 -11.28
CA ALA A 105 11.19 11.68 -10.57
C ALA A 105 11.64 12.96 -9.83
N PRO A 106 11.62 14.17 -10.44
CA PRO A 106 12.06 15.38 -9.76
C PRO A 106 11.19 15.75 -8.55
N LEU A 107 9.88 15.51 -8.66
CA LEU A 107 8.93 15.74 -7.57
C LEU A 107 9.20 14.83 -6.38
N LEU A 108 9.40 13.55 -6.66
CA LEU A 108 9.73 12.57 -5.65
C LEU A 108 11.07 12.96 -5.01
N GLU A 109 12.12 13.22 -5.79
CA GLU A 109 13.43 13.68 -5.30
C GLU A 109 13.30 14.92 -4.40
N GLY A 110 12.40 15.85 -4.74
CA GLY A 110 12.04 17.02 -3.94
C GLY A 110 11.23 16.73 -2.66
N GLY A 111 10.99 15.47 -2.33
CA GLY A 111 10.34 15.05 -1.09
C GLY A 111 8.84 14.81 -1.18
N ALA A 112 8.24 14.82 -2.38
CA ALA A 112 6.82 14.51 -2.57
C ALA A 112 6.44 13.12 -2.01
N MET A 113 5.21 13.02 -1.51
CA MET A 113 4.60 11.77 -1.09
C MET A 113 3.85 11.14 -2.25
N LEU A 114 3.83 9.81 -2.32
CA LEU A 114 3.20 9.04 -3.39
C LEU A 114 2.26 7.99 -2.81
N LEU A 115 0.95 8.17 -2.98
CA LEU A 115 -0.05 7.16 -2.66
C LEU A 115 -0.36 6.31 -3.90
N ARG A 116 -0.24 5.00 -3.74
CA ARG A 116 -0.42 4.03 -4.81
C ARG A 116 -1.48 3.01 -4.44
N ARG A 117 -2.38 2.70 -5.38
CA ARG A 117 -3.27 1.55 -5.26
C ARG A 117 -2.53 0.30 -5.72
N SER A 118 -2.40 -0.71 -4.86
CA SER A 118 -1.82 -1.99 -5.24
C SER A 118 -2.92 -2.89 -5.81
N ARG A 119 -3.05 -2.95 -7.14
CA ARG A 119 -3.84 -4.00 -7.82
C ARG A 119 -2.98 -4.99 -8.59
N THR A 120 -1.78 -4.59 -8.99
CA THR A 120 -0.80 -5.41 -9.70
C THR A 120 0.62 -4.86 -9.48
N GLU A 121 1.62 -5.72 -9.73
CA GLU A 121 3.06 -5.44 -9.71
C GLU A 121 3.40 -4.06 -10.28
N ALA A 122 3.86 -3.17 -9.41
CA ALA A 122 4.78 -2.14 -9.83
C ALA A 122 5.69 -1.80 -8.65
N ALA A 123 6.98 -2.09 -8.84
CA ALA A 123 8.03 -1.73 -7.90
C ALA A 123 7.91 -0.26 -7.46
N ALA A 124 8.38 0.06 -6.26
CA ALA A 124 8.59 1.46 -5.91
C ALA A 124 9.43 2.13 -7.01
N PRO A 125 9.19 3.41 -7.33
CA PRO A 125 9.99 4.12 -8.34
C PRO A 125 11.48 3.91 -8.06
N PRO A 126 12.29 3.54 -9.06
CA PRO A 126 13.72 3.32 -8.86
C PRO A 126 14.41 4.61 -8.40
N GLY A 127 15.43 4.48 -7.53
CA GLY A 127 16.44 5.52 -7.36
C GLY A 127 16.39 6.39 -6.10
N VAL A 128 15.31 6.37 -5.29
CA VAL A 128 15.32 7.08 -3.99
C VAL A 128 14.85 6.15 -2.86
N PRO A 129 15.63 5.96 -1.78
CA PRO A 129 15.15 5.22 -0.62
C PRO A 129 13.92 5.95 -0.04
N ARG A 130 12.77 5.29 -0.09
CA ARG A 130 11.51 5.80 0.47
C ARG A 130 11.11 4.98 1.66
N GLY A 131 10.64 5.68 2.67
CA GLY A 131 9.81 5.10 3.68
C GLY A 131 8.45 4.70 3.10
N ARG A 132 7.82 3.69 3.70
CA ARG A 132 6.52 3.16 3.28
C ARG A 132 5.56 3.05 4.46
N ILE A 133 4.33 3.54 4.28
CA ILE A 133 3.20 3.24 5.15
C ILE A 133 2.19 2.43 4.34
N MET A 134 2.01 1.16 4.69
CA MET A 134 1.00 0.31 4.09
C MET A 134 -0.37 0.56 4.75
N LEU A 135 -1.33 0.98 3.96
CA LEU A 135 -2.68 1.36 4.38
C LEU A 135 -3.68 0.29 3.96
N LEU A 136 -4.47 -0.19 4.91
CA LEU A 136 -5.56 -1.12 4.67
C LEU A 136 -6.89 -0.42 4.99
N GLY A 137 -7.74 -0.26 3.98
CA GLY A 137 -9.02 0.44 4.11
C GLY A 137 -10.17 -0.36 3.52
N GLY A 138 -11.40 -0.05 3.95
CA GLY A 138 -12.62 -0.67 3.43
C GLY A 138 -13.40 -1.40 4.51
N SER A 139 -14.01 -2.53 4.16
CA SER A 139 -14.65 -3.43 5.13
C SER A 139 -13.86 -4.72 5.28
N LEU A 140 -14.09 -5.48 6.35
CA LEU A 140 -13.49 -6.81 6.49
C LEU A 140 -13.84 -7.77 5.34
N ALA A 141 -14.94 -7.52 4.62
CA ALA A 141 -15.34 -8.30 3.44
C ALA A 141 -14.67 -7.82 2.14
N GLN A 142 -14.17 -6.59 2.10
CA GLN A 142 -13.53 -6.00 0.92
C GLN A 142 -12.41 -5.05 1.37
N VAL A 143 -11.25 -5.64 1.68
CA VAL A 143 -10.06 -4.91 2.08
C VAL A 143 -9.33 -4.42 0.83
N GLU A 144 -9.09 -3.12 0.75
CA GLU A 144 -8.24 -2.52 -0.28
C GLU A 144 -6.90 -2.11 0.33
N ARG A 145 -5.82 -2.42 -0.37
CA ARG A 145 -4.47 -2.03 0.01
C ARG A 145 -4.00 -0.81 -0.79
N TRP A 146 -3.40 0.11 -0.04
CA TRP A 146 -2.71 1.27 -0.58
C TRP A 146 -1.33 1.38 0.05
N ASP A 147 -0.37 1.90 -0.70
CA ASP A 147 0.98 2.16 -0.22
C ASP A 147 1.27 3.65 -0.33
N LEU A 148 1.53 4.30 0.82
CA LEU A 148 2.03 5.67 0.88
C LEU A 148 3.55 5.63 0.96
N LEU A 149 4.23 6.13 -0.08
CA LEU A 149 5.68 6.27 -0.14
C LEU A 149 6.06 7.71 0.16
N LEU A 150 7.09 7.92 0.98
CA LEU A 150 7.49 9.24 1.46
C LEU A 150 8.99 9.23 1.83
N PRO A 151 9.63 10.38 2.06
CA PRO A 151 10.94 10.44 2.69
C PRO A 151 11.00 9.57 3.98
N PRO A 152 12.05 8.74 4.20
CA PRO A 152 12.11 7.82 5.34
C PRO A 152 11.97 8.49 6.71
N ASP A 153 12.53 9.69 6.86
CA ASP A 153 12.45 10.52 8.06
C ASP A 153 11.02 10.98 8.39
N LEU A 154 10.14 11.03 7.39
CA LEU A 154 8.75 11.40 7.55
C LEU A 154 7.83 10.22 7.95
N VAL A 155 8.31 8.97 7.94
CA VAL A 155 7.46 7.79 8.23
C VAL A 155 6.86 7.85 9.63
N ALA A 156 7.67 8.01 10.66
CA ALA A 156 7.19 8.05 12.04
C ALA A 156 6.21 9.22 12.31
N PRO A 157 6.52 10.49 11.94
CA PRO A 157 5.61 11.60 12.21
C PRO A 157 4.32 11.53 11.37
N VAL A 158 4.38 11.10 10.11
CA VAL A 158 3.17 10.93 9.29
C VAL A 158 2.33 9.76 9.82
N PHE A 159 2.96 8.63 10.18
CA PHE A 159 2.25 7.50 10.79
C PHE A 159 1.53 7.90 12.08
N GLY A 160 2.18 8.65 12.97
CA GLY A 160 1.56 9.12 14.23
C GLY A 160 0.32 9.99 13.97
N ARG A 161 0.39 10.92 13.01
CA ARG A 161 -0.77 11.74 12.59
C ARG A 161 -1.89 10.88 12.02
N MET A 162 -1.56 9.93 11.15
CA MET A 162 -2.54 9.01 10.57
C MET A 162 -3.18 8.10 11.62
N GLN A 163 -2.42 7.59 12.58
CA GLN A 163 -2.96 6.75 13.65
C GLN A 163 -3.95 7.53 14.52
N ALA A 164 -3.62 8.77 14.90
CA ALA A 164 -4.52 9.64 15.64
C ALA A 164 -5.80 9.93 14.85
N ALA A 165 -5.67 10.32 13.58
CA ALA A 165 -6.80 10.57 12.69
C ALA A 165 -7.71 9.33 12.51
N ALA A 166 -7.12 8.13 12.39
CA ALA A 166 -7.88 6.89 12.28
C ALA A 166 -8.72 6.61 13.54
N GLN A 167 -8.13 6.81 14.73
CA GLN A 167 -8.83 6.64 15.99
C GLN A 167 -9.98 7.63 16.16
N GLU A 168 -9.75 8.91 15.83
CA GLU A 168 -10.79 9.94 15.89
C GLU A 168 -11.94 9.66 14.90
N LEU A 169 -11.61 9.34 13.65
CA LEU A 169 -12.60 9.00 12.63
C LEU A 169 -13.41 7.77 12.99
N ALA A 170 -12.78 6.74 13.56
CA ALA A 170 -13.47 5.54 14.05
C ALA A 170 -14.38 5.88 15.24
N GLY A 171 -13.87 6.65 16.21
CA GLY A 171 -14.65 7.10 17.37
C GLY A 171 -15.92 7.85 16.97
N ALA A 172 -15.83 8.76 16.00
CA ALA A 172 -16.97 9.51 15.46
C ALA A 172 -17.98 8.64 14.69
N GLN A 173 -17.61 7.44 14.25
CA GLN A 173 -18.41 6.57 13.39
C GLN A 173 -18.75 5.23 14.04
N GLY A 174 -18.92 5.20 15.37
CA GLY A 174 -19.36 4.01 16.12
C GLY A 174 -18.25 3.25 16.84
N GLY A 175 -17.03 3.78 16.87
CA GLY A 175 -15.90 3.26 17.64
C GLY A 175 -15.57 1.80 17.31
N SER A 176 -15.12 1.05 18.32
CA SER A 176 -14.71 -0.35 18.19
C SER A 176 -15.86 -1.32 17.86
N ALA A 177 -17.12 -0.87 17.91
CA ALA A 177 -18.27 -1.68 17.50
C ALA A 177 -18.40 -1.74 15.97
N ALA A 178 -18.07 -0.64 15.28
CA ALA A 178 -18.21 -0.49 13.83
C ALA A 178 -16.86 -0.54 13.08
N TRP A 179 -15.75 -0.35 13.79
CA TRP A 179 -14.43 -0.22 13.19
C TRP A 179 -13.36 -1.01 13.94
N GLN A 180 -12.43 -1.54 13.17
CA GLN A 180 -11.16 -2.05 13.62
C GLN A 180 -10.07 -1.09 13.16
N VAL A 181 -9.33 -0.53 14.12
CA VAL A 181 -8.19 0.35 13.87
C VAL A 181 -6.96 -0.24 14.54
N GLY A 182 -5.89 -0.41 13.78
CA GLY A 182 -4.63 -0.93 14.31
C GLY A 182 -3.48 -0.60 13.40
N GLY A 183 -2.31 -0.35 13.98
CA GLY A 183 -1.13 0.00 13.19
C GLY A 183 0.15 -0.11 13.99
N ARG A 184 1.29 -0.11 13.30
CA ARG A 184 2.62 -0.08 13.92
C ARG A 184 3.66 0.51 12.98
N VAL A 185 4.69 1.11 13.58
CA VAL A 185 6.00 1.29 12.95
C VAL A 185 6.80 0.01 13.20
N ALA A 186 7.17 -0.71 12.15
CA ALA A 186 7.95 -1.94 12.26
C ALA A 186 9.46 -1.71 12.09
N ARG A 187 9.80 -0.70 11.29
CA ARG A 187 11.17 -0.19 11.10
C ARG A 187 11.10 1.32 10.91
N PRO A 188 12.23 2.05 11.04
CA PRO A 188 12.25 3.49 10.78
C PRO A 188 11.68 3.92 9.42
N ASP A 189 11.80 3.05 8.41
CA ASP A 189 11.34 3.26 7.03
C ASP A 189 10.03 2.52 6.69
N LEU A 190 9.41 1.80 7.63
CA LEU A 190 8.28 0.93 7.34
C LEU A 190 7.24 0.90 8.45
N ALA A 191 6.01 1.27 8.11
CA ALA A 191 4.86 1.18 8.98
C ALA A 191 3.64 0.59 8.26
N SER A 192 2.62 0.22 9.03
CA SER A 192 1.30 -0.12 8.50
C SER A 192 0.19 0.35 9.41
N LEU A 193 -0.92 0.76 8.80
CA LEU A 193 -2.14 1.18 9.48
C LEU A 193 -3.35 0.58 8.76
N GLY A 194 -4.25 -0.05 9.51
CA GLY A 194 -5.54 -0.52 9.05
C GLY A 194 -6.68 0.24 9.70
N MET A 195 -7.69 0.60 8.91
CA MET A 195 -8.98 1.12 9.35
C MET A 195 -10.07 0.40 8.57
N LEU A 196 -10.67 -0.63 9.19
CA LEU A 196 -11.57 -1.57 8.53
C LEU A 196 -12.94 -1.58 9.22
N ALA A 197 -14.01 -1.49 8.45
CA ALA A 197 -15.36 -1.62 8.99
C ALA A 197 -15.69 -3.08 9.35
N THR A 198 -16.19 -3.31 10.56
CA THR A 198 -16.38 -4.63 11.20
C THR A 198 -17.71 -5.32 10.87
N GLY A 199 -18.35 -4.96 9.76
CA GLY A 199 -19.70 -5.42 9.38
C GLY A 199 -19.91 -6.94 9.35
N GLU A 200 -21.16 -7.36 9.20
CA GLU A 200 -21.57 -8.78 9.30
C GLU A 200 -21.22 -9.63 8.07
N ALA A 201 -20.77 -9.01 6.99
CA ALA A 201 -20.44 -9.69 5.75
C ALA A 201 -19.31 -10.74 5.94
N PRO A 202 -19.32 -11.84 5.16
CA PRO A 202 -18.28 -12.84 5.21
C PRO A 202 -16.93 -12.23 4.83
N VAL A 203 -15.90 -12.55 5.62
CA VAL A 203 -14.52 -12.14 5.35
C VAL A 203 -14.01 -12.96 4.18
N LEU A 204 -13.53 -12.29 3.14
CA LEU A 204 -12.92 -12.95 1.99
C LEU A 204 -11.43 -13.22 2.27
N PRO A 205 -10.85 -14.29 1.70
CA PRO A 205 -9.41 -14.49 1.69
C PRO A 205 -8.65 -13.26 1.19
N VAL A 206 -7.63 -12.85 1.93
CA VAL A 206 -6.68 -11.84 1.47
C VAL A 206 -5.47 -12.57 0.90
N ALA A 207 -5.22 -12.44 -0.39
CA ALA A 207 -4.03 -12.99 -1.04
C ALA A 207 -3.09 -11.86 -1.46
N LEU A 208 -1.82 -11.99 -1.10
CA LEU A 208 -0.71 -11.10 -1.47
C LEU A 208 0.30 -11.91 -2.26
N SER A 209 0.70 -11.40 -3.42
CA SER A 209 1.85 -11.93 -4.16
C SER A 209 3.17 -11.53 -3.48
N ALA A 210 4.27 -12.20 -3.82
CA ALA A 210 5.59 -11.91 -3.26
C ALA A 210 6.01 -10.44 -3.41
N VAL A 211 5.61 -9.79 -4.50
CA VAL A 211 5.91 -8.38 -4.78
C VAL A 211 5.19 -7.38 -3.88
N GLU A 212 4.10 -7.82 -3.28
CA GLU A 212 3.31 -7.01 -2.35
C GLU A 212 3.83 -7.18 -0.92
N LEU A 213 4.58 -8.23 -0.63
CA LEU A 213 5.10 -8.48 0.71
C LEU A 213 6.14 -7.42 1.08
N ALA A 214 5.84 -6.62 2.10
CA ALA A 214 6.84 -5.75 2.69
C ALA A 214 7.79 -6.61 3.55
N HIS A 215 9.09 -6.55 3.29
CA HIS A 215 10.08 -7.43 3.91
C HIS A 215 11.39 -6.73 4.27
N ASP A 216 12.26 -7.43 5.00
CA ASP A 216 13.58 -6.96 5.42
C ASP A 216 14.78 -7.55 4.66
N LEU A 217 14.53 -8.28 3.59
CA LEU A 217 15.58 -8.68 2.64
C LEU A 217 16.09 -7.50 1.80
N PRO A 218 17.38 -7.52 1.40
CA PRO A 218 17.93 -6.56 0.45
C PRO A 218 17.39 -6.84 -0.97
N GLY A 219 16.91 -5.80 -1.62
CA GLY A 219 16.43 -5.86 -3.01
C GLY A 219 14.97 -6.27 -3.15
N PRO A 220 14.33 -5.93 -4.28
CA PRO A 220 12.94 -6.31 -4.54
C PRO A 220 12.82 -7.81 -4.86
N PRO A 221 11.62 -8.38 -4.69
CA PRO A 221 11.31 -9.70 -5.22
C PRO A 221 11.46 -9.74 -6.75
N GLY A 222 11.91 -10.88 -7.27
CA GLY A 222 12.01 -11.13 -8.71
C GLY A 222 10.73 -11.73 -9.28
N ALA A 223 10.71 -11.98 -10.59
CA ALA A 223 9.59 -12.63 -11.30
C ALA A 223 9.19 -14.00 -10.72
N ASP A 224 10.15 -14.62 -10.04
CA ASP A 224 10.06 -15.95 -9.44
C ASP A 224 9.66 -15.93 -7.94
N GLY A 225 9.41 -14.74 -7.40
CA GLY A 225 9.14 -14.49 -5.99
C GLY A 225 10.32 -13.91 -5.23
N LEU A 226 10.18 -13.88 -3.91
CA LEU A 226 11.17 -13.38 -2.98
C LEU A 226 12.16 -14.49 -2.60
N ALA A 227 13.31 -14.51 -3.27
CA ALA A 227 14.37 -15.48 -3.00
C ALA A 227 14.97 -15.26 -1.61
N LEU A 228 15.04 -16.32 -0.79
CA LEU A 228 15.53 -16.22 0.58
C LEU A 228 17.06 -16.36 0.67
N GLY A 229 17.69 -16.98 -0.34
CA GLY A 229 19.14 -17.13 -0.43
C GLY A 229 19.75 -17.79 0.80
N ARG A 230 20.70 -17.12 1.45
CA ARG A 230 21.37 -17.59 2.68
C ARG A 230 20.71 -17.09 3.97
N THR A 231 19.58 -16.43 3.87
CA THR A 231 18.89 -15.83 5.01
C THR A 231 18.41 -16.91 5.97
N THR A 232 18.57 -16.70 7.27
CA THR A 232 18.04 -17.62 8.29
C THR A 232 16.69 -17.17 8.86
N ARG A 233 16.38 -15.88 8.74
CA ARG A 233 15.14 -15.26 9.23
C ARG A 233 14.67 -14.17 8.28
N LEU A 234 13.40 -14.23 7.92
CA LEU A 234 12.71 -13.22 7.14
C LEU A 234 11.62 -12.60 8.01
N ARG A 235 11.49 -11.28 8.02
CA ARG A 235 10.33 -10.60 8.59
C ARG A 235 9.46 -10.08 7.45
N LEU A 236 8.27 -10.63 7.36
CA LEU A 236 7.19 -10.16 6.51
C LEU A 236 6.28 -9.24 7.34
N LEU A 237 6.18 -7.99 6.91
CA LEU A 237 5.20 -7.08 7.47
C LEU A 237 3.86 -7.33 6.77
N LEU A 238 2.89 -7.84 7.52
CA LEU A 238 1.54 -8.11 7.02
C LEU A 238 0.55 -6.99 7.31
N GLY A 239 1.00 -5.94 7.98
CA GLY A 239 0.12 -4.90 8.44
C GLY A 239 -0.98 -5.40 9.35
N ALA A 240 -2.08 -4.65 9.42
CA ALA A 240 -3.24 -5.02 10.21
C ALA A 240 -4.02 -6.15 9.54
N LEU A 241 -3.84 -7.38 10.02
CA LEU A 241 -4.61 -8.54 9.56
C LEU A 241 -6.10 -8.42 10.00
N PRO A 242 -7.05 -8.88 9.17
CA PRO A 242 -8.44 -8.96 9.58
C PRO A 242 -8.61 -9.93 10.78
N MET A 243 -9.45 -9.53 11.74
CA MET A 243 -9.51 -10.06 13.11
C MET A 243 -10.23 -11.41 13.34
N ARG A 244 -10.53 -12.20 12.31
CA ARG A 244 -11.29 -13.46 12.50
C ARG A 244 -10.44 -14.67 12.16
N GLY A 245 -10.31 -15.58 13.16
CA GLY A 245 -9.98 -17.00 12.96
C GLY A 245 -8.86 -17.32 11.98
N ALA A 246 -7.84 -16.47 11.88
CA ALA A 246 -7.11 -16.45 10.64
C ALA A 246 -6.19 -17.66 10.46
N ARG A 247 -6.24 -18.24 9.27
CA ARG A 247 -5.25 -19.20 8.80
C ARG A 247 -4.30 -18.47 7.88
N LEU A 248 -3.06 -18.39 8.32
CA LEU A 248 -1.96 -17.81 7.57
C LEU A 248 -1.34 -18.89 6.69
N ARG A 249 -1.27 -18.64 5.39
CA ARG A 249 -0.69 -19.55 4.40
C ARG A 249 0.42 -18.85 3.66
N LEU A 250 1.66 -19.24 3.90
CA LEU A 250 2.82 -18.72 3.16
C LEU A 250 3.16 -19.70 2.04
N ARG A 251 3.03 -19.24 0.80
CA ARG A 251 3.40 -20.05 -0.37
C ARG A 251 4.91 -20.01 -0.57
N LEU A 252 5.47 -21.20 -0.68
CA LEU A 252 6.90 -21.46 -0.76
C LEU A 252 7.19 -22.31 -2.00
N ARG A 253 8.25 -21.94 -2.72
CA ARG A 253 8.80 -22.75 -3.79
C ARG A 253 10.11 -23.35 -3.33
N GLY A 254 10.28 -24.66 -3.54
CA GLY A 254 11.52 -25.36 -3.25
C GLY A 254 11.81 -25.58 -1.76
N ALA A 255 10.81 -25.59 -0.88
CA ALA A 255 11.02 -25.95 0.52
C ALA A 255 11.21 -27.47 0.69
N ASP A 256 11.84 -27.88 1.78
CA ASP A 256 12.03 -29.28 2.12
C ASP A 256 10.91 -29.73 3.10
N PRO A 257 10.06 -30.71 2.75
CA PRO A 257 9.03 -31.23 3.66
C PRO A 257 9.56 -31.77 4.97
N ALA A 258 10.78 -32.32 4.99
CA ALA A 258 11.41 -32.83 6.19
C ALA A 258 11.94 -31.71 7.10
N ARG A 259 12.03 -30.48 6.59
CA ARG A 259 12.55 -29.30 7.28
C ARG A 259 11.61 -28.12 7.06
N ALA A 260 10.45 -28.19 7.70
CA ALA A 260 9.45 -27.14 7.62
C ALA A 260 9.99 -25.83 8.23
N PRO A 261 9.79 -24.68 7.58
CA PRO A 261 10.07 -23.40 8.19
C PRO A 261 9.05 -23.11 9.29
N THR A 262 9.45 -22.32 10.27
CA THR A 262 8.59 -21.93 11.39
C THR A 262 8.05 -20.53 11.15
N LEU A 263 6.72 -20.39 11.20
CA LEU A 263 6.06 -19.09 11.19
C LEU A 263 6.08 -18.50 12.61
N PHE A 264 6.31 -17.21 12.69
CA PHE A 264 6.23 -16.42 13.91
C PHE A 264 5.19 -15.33 13.72
N LEU A 265 4.45 -15.00 14.77
CA LEU A 265 3.58 -13.84 14.82
C LEU A 265 4.05 -12.95 15.96
N ASP A 266 4.51 -11.75 15.65
CA ASP A 266 5.05 -10.81 16.64
C ASP A 266 6.14 -11.42 17.56
N GLY A 267 6.93 -12.36 17.02
CA GLY A 267 7.99 -13.05 17.74
C GLY A 267 7.57 -14.34 18.44
N GLU A 268 6.28 -14.67 18.46
CA GLU A 268 5.78 -15.92 19.01
C GLU A 268 5.70 -17.00 17.93
N ALA A 269 6.33 -18.15 18.17
CA ALA A 269 6.29 -19.28 17.24
C ALA A 269 4.87 -19.82 17.10
N GLN A 270 4.47 -20.09 15.86
CA GLN A 270 3.17 -20.66 15.51
C GLN A 270 3.33 -22.12 15.11
N ALA A 271 2.36 -22.95 15.49
CA ALA A 271 2.30 -24.34 15.02
C ALA A 271 2.13 -24.33 13.49
N THR A 272 3.22 -24.66 12.78
CA THR A 272 3.29 -24.56 11.32
C THR A 272 3.26 -25.95 10.70
N HIS A 273 2.39 -26.13 9.71
CA HIS A 273 2.29 -27.35 8.92
C HIS A 273 2.69 -27.06 7.48
N LEU A 274 3.51 -27.93 6.88
CA LEU A 274 3.83 -27.83 5.46
C LEU A 274 2.86 -28.70 4.67
N VAL A 275 2.14 -28.10 3.73
CA VAL A 275 1.18 -28.77 2.84
C VAL A 275 1.74 -28.73 1.42
N ALA A 276 1.70 -29.85 0.70
CA ALA A 276 2.05 -29.87 -0.71
C ALA A 276 0.89 -29.36 -1.57
N GLU A 277 1.17 -28.48 -2.53
CA GLU A 277 0.23 -27.97 -3.53
C GLU A 277 0.81 -28.12 -4.95
N ALA A 278 -0.04 -28.06 -5.98
CA ALA A 278 0.39 -28.21 -7.37
C ALA A 278 1.50 -27.20 -7.80
N ALA A 279 1.54 -26.02 -7.18
CA ALA A 279 2.49 -24.96 -7.49
C ALA A 279 3.70 -24.90 -6.53
N GLY A 280 3.81 -25.81 -5.56
CA GLY A 280 4.89 -25.81 -4.56
C GLY A 280 4.43 -26.32 -3.21
N GLN A 281 4.82 -25.63 -2.14
CA GLN A 281 4.41 -25.96 -0.78
C GLN A 281 3.83 -24.74 -0.10
N VAL A 282 3.01 -25.00 0.92
CA VAL A 282 2.41 -23.97 1.75
C VAL A 282 2.77 -24.23 3.20
N ALA A 283 3.45 -23.27 3.82
CA ALA A 283 3.58 -23.22 5.27
C ALA A 283 2.32 -22.59 5.85
N GLU A 284 1.55 -23.38 6.57
CA GLU A 284 0.24 -23.01 7.11
C GLU A 284 0.29 -22.94 8.63
N ALA A 285 -0.24 -21.87 9.21
CA ALA A 285 -0.43 -21.73 10.66
C ALA A 285 -1.79 -21.12 10.97
N VAL A 286 -2.44 -21.62 12.02
CA VAL A 286 -3.60 -20.95 12.61
C VAL A 286 -3.10 -19.88 13.57
N ILE A 287 -3.53 -18.64 13.36
CA ILE A 287 -3.09 -17.47 14.11
C ILE A 287 -4.26 -16.77 14.80
N ARG A 288 -3.95 -15.97 15.82
CA ARG A 288 -4.92 -15.11 16.50
C ARG A 288 -4.49 -13.65 16.39
N PRO A 289 -5.00 -12.92 15.39
CA PRO A 289 -4.69 -11.51 15.23
C PRO A 289 -5.05 -10.66 16.45
N ARG A 290 -4.24 -9.64 16.75
CA ARG A 290 -4.52 -8.59 17.75
C ARG A 290 -5.38 -7.47 17.13
N ARG A 291 -6.31 -6.91 17.91
CA ARG A 291 -7.31 -5.91 17.46
C ARG A 291 -6.72 -4.53 17.21
N ASP A 292 -5.71 -4.19 17.99
CA ASP A 292 -5.17 -2.86 18.20
C ASP A 292 -3.78 -2.68 17.58
N ALA A 293 -3.19 -3.74 17.04
CA ALA A 293 -1.84 -3.74 16.51
C ALA A 293 -1.77 -4.40 15.13
N ALA A 294 -1.03 -3.76 14.23
CA ALA A 294 -0.55 -4.45 13.03
C ALA A 294 0.41 -5.58 13.43
N GLN A 295 0.40 -6.68 12.70
CA GLN A 295 1.22 -7.85 13.00
C GLN A 295 2.40 -7.95 12.05
N VAL A 296 3.49 -8.49 12.59
CA VAL A 296 4.64 -8.91 11.80
C VAL A 296 4.68 -10.42 11.80
N VAL A 297 4.70 -11.01 10.61
CA VAL A 297 4.95 -12.43 10.44
C VAL A 297 6.44 -12.64 10.23
N GLY A 298 7.05 -13.40 11.11
CA GLY A 298 8.39 -13.93 10.90
C GLY A 298 8.32 -15.27 10.17
N LEU A 299 9.32 -15.53 9.34
CA LEU A 299 9.62 -16.85 8.82
C LEU A 299 11.05 -17.19 9.23
N ALA A 300 11.23 -18.21 10.07
CA ALA A 300 12.55 -18.76 10.35
C ALA A 300 12.77 -19.99 9.50
N LEU A 301 13.91 -20.03 8.82
CA LEU A 301 14.32 -21.17 8.01
C LEU A 301 15.15 -22.13 8.86
N PRO A 302 14.98 -23.45 8.67
CA PRO A 302 15.81 -24.43 9.33
C PRO A 302 17.26 -24.37 8.81
N PRO A 303 18.24 -24.82 9.61
CA PRO A 303 19.62 -24.95 9.16
C PRO A 303 19.72 -25.78 7.87
N GLY A 304 20.46 -25.26 6.89
CA GLY A 304 20.62 -25.90 5.58
C GLY A 304 19.37 -25.83 4.70
N ALA A 305 18.52 -24.81 4.88
CA ALA A 305 17.43 -24.54 3.95
C ALA A 305 17.94 -24.46 2.49
N PRO A 306 17.18 -25.04 1.54
CA PRO A 306 17.62 -25.15 0.16
C PRO A 306 17.83 -23.77 -0.49
N PRO A 307 18.88 -23.61 -1.33
CA PRO A 307 19.25 -22.32 -1.90
C PRO A 307 18.21 -21.75 -2.89
N GLY A 308 17.33 -22.61 -3.42
CA GLY A 308 16.22 -22.23 -4.31
C GLY A 308 14.94 -21.82 -3.58
N LEU A 309 14.94 -21.75 -2.25
CA LEU A 309 13.76 -21.41 -1.48
C LEU A 309 13.33 -19.97 -1.74
N ALA A 310 12.08 -19.81 -2.17
CA ALA A 310 11.48 -18.51 -2.42
C ALA A 310 10.08 -18.43 -1.81
N VAL A 311 9.71 -17.25 -1.31
CA VAL A 311 8.32 -16.92 -0.97
C VAL A 311 7.63 -16.39 -2.22
N THR A 312 6.55 -17.02 -2.64
CA THR A 312 5.80 -16.64 -3.85
C THR A 312 4.51 -15.88 -3.54
N GLY A 313 4.03 -15.98 -2.31
CA GLY A 313 2.88 -15.21 -1.85
C GLY A 313 2.45 -15.60 -0.45
N LEU A 314 1.40 -14.95 0.00
CA LEU A 314 0.79 -15.11 1.29
C LEU A 314 -0.72 -15.03 1.17
N GLU A 315 -1.43 -15.91 1.85
CA GLU A 315 -2.86 -15.82 2.03
C GLU A 315 -3.23 -15.74 3.51
N VAL A 316 -4.27 -14.97 3.80
CA VAL A 316 -4.92 -14.91 5.10
C VAL A 316 -6.36 -15.31 4.88
N LEU A 317 -6.68 -16.52 5.34
CA LEU A 317 -8.04 -17.07 5.30
C LEU A 317 -8.74 -16.81 6.64
N PRO A 318 -10.07 -16.64 6.68
CA PRO A 318 -10.84 -16.47 7.91
C PRO A 318 -10.98 -17.74 8.75
#